data_AF-A0A8H6R8H0-F1
#
_entry.id   AF-A0A8H6R8H0-F1
#
_cell.length_a   1.000
_cell.length_b   1.000
_cell.length_c   1.000
_cell.angle_alpha   90.00
_cell.angle_beta   90.00
_cell.angle_gamma   90.00
#
_symmetry.space_group_name_H-M   'P 1'
#
loop_
_entity.id
_entity.type
_entity.pdbx_description
1 polymer ?
#
loop_
_entity_poly.entity_id
_entity_poly.type
_entity_poly.pdbx_seq_one_letter_code
_entity_poly.pdbx_strand_id
1 'polypeptide(L)'
;MATTQNTNGTHTNTATSGGKVQFDPNFTANVVRAMGPKTSPRMREVMSKLIPHLHDFAREVELTVDEWMEGVMLMAWAGQMTNDKRNEVQLVCDVVGLESLVDEITYKKASEAEGAATESAILGPFFRTDRPTRRNGESIHITKGEGAVDVYMYGRVVDNRTGLPLVGASVDLWQASTNGMYEQQDSAQVEHNLRGKFVTDENGEYACYLIKPTPYPVPFDGPAGKLLQLMDRHPYRPAHIHIIAQKEGYEPLTTQIYDSESDYLDNDSVFAVKDSLVVKFDPRPNDPQASWELHYDVRLAPSDPAKSRL
;
A
#
# COMPACT_ATOMS: atom_id res chain seq x y z
N MET A 1 -87.52 26.92 -3.23
CA MET A 1 -86.05 26.88 -3.06
C MET A 1 -85.74 26.03 -1.84
N ALA A 2 -84.81 25.10 -1.76
CA ALA A 2 -84.07 24.26 -2.69
C ALA A 2 -83.44 23.17 -1.79
N THR A 3 -83.42 21.94 -2.26
CA THR A 3 -82.94 20.68 -1.66
C THR A 3 -81.45 20.64 -1.29
N THR A 4 -81.06 19.83 -0.28
CA THR A 4 -79.92 18.84 -0.24
C THR A 4 -79.70 18.36 1.23
N GLN A 5 -80.10 17.15 1.66
CA GLN A 5 -79.38 15.85 1.67
C GLN A 5 -77.90 15.90 2.14
N ASN A 6 -77.56 15.40 3.34
CA ASN A 6 -77.10 14.02 3.70
C ASN A 6 -75.75 13.66 3.01
N THR A 7 -74.64 13.23 3.64
CA THR A 7 -74.47 12.12 4.61
C THR A 7 -73.06 12.10 5.28
N ASN A 8 -73.01 11.41 6.43
CA ASN A 8 -71.87 10.87 7.20
C ASN A 8 -70.58 10.46 6.46
N GLY A 9 -69.44 10.64 7.14
CA GLY A 9 -68.16 9.98 6.85
C GLY A 9 -67.33 9.78 8.13
N THR A 10 -67.34 8.54 8.62
CA THR A 10 -66.64 7.99 9.78
C THR A 10 -65.11 8.16 9.75
N HIS A 11 -64.53 8.43 10.93
CA HIS A 11 -63.11 8.31 11.21
C HIS A 11 -62.61 6.88 10.96
N THR A 12 -61.68 6.71 10.03
CA THR A 12 -60.76 5.57 10.02
C THR A 12 -59.35 6.12 9.89
N ASN A 13 -58.66 6.15 11.03
CA ASN A 13 -57.27 6.50 11.16
C ASN A 13 -56.46 5.25 10.76
N THR A 14 -56.18 5.07 9.47
CA THR A 14 -55.25 4.03 9.00
C THR A 14 -53.84 4.53 9.16
N ALA A 15 -53.15 3.99 10.17
CA ALA A 15 -51.70 4.03 10.28
C ALA A 15 -51.09 3.45 8.99
N THR A 16 -50.47 4.30 8.17
CA THR A 16 -49.57 3.85 7.11
C THR A 16 -48.25 3.45 7.74
N SER A 17 -48.05 2.14 7.84
CA SER A 17 -46.74 1.52 7.99
C SER A 17 -45.77 2.14 6.98
N GLY A 18 -44.68 2.73 7.47
CA GLY A 18 -43.58 3.20 6.64
C GLY A 18 -43.00 2.05 5.83
N GLY A 19 -43.45 1.90 4.58
CA GLY A 19 -42.84 1.00 3.62
C GLY A 19 -41.46 1.55 3.28
N LYS A 20 -40.41 0.75 3.48
CA LYS A 20 -39.07 1.04 2.95
C LYS A 20 -39.22 1.35 1.46
N VAL A 21 -38.68 2.49 1.03
CA VAL A 21 -38.66 2.86 -0.40
C VAL A 21 -37.98 1.73 -1.16
N GLN A 22 -38.69 1.14 -2.12
CA GLN A 22 -38.17 0.02 -2.90
C GLN A 22 -37.52 0.57 -4.18
N PHE A 23 -36.19 0.61 -4.20
CA PHE A 23 -35.41 0.92 -5.41
C PHE A 23 -35.66 -0.14 -6.50
N ASP A 24 -35.44 0.19 -7.78
CA ASP A 24 -35.59 -0.76 -8.90
C ASP A 24 -34.72 -2.01 -8.66
N PRO A 25 -35.32 -3.19 -8.42
CA PRO A 25 -34.58 -4.39 -8.12
C PRO A 25 -33.79 -4.94 -9.33
N ASN A 26 -34.08 -4.46 -10.54
CA ASN A 26 -33.46 -4.95 -11.77
C ASN A 26 -32.31 -4.08 -12.28
N PHE A 27 -32.13 -2.87 -11.76
CA PHE A 27 -31.18 -1.89 -12.29
C PHE A 27 -29.75 -2.45 -12.37
N THR A 28 -29.23 -2.97 -11.26
CA THR A 28 -27.88 -3.56 -11.19
C THR A 28 -27.69 -4.72 -12.16
N ALA A 29 -28.68 -5.62 -12.25
CA ALA A 29 -28.61 -6.75 -13.17
C ALA A 29 -28.59 -6.29 -14.64
N ASN A 30 -29.31 -5.22 -14.96
CA ASN A 30 -29.30 -4.62 -16.30
C ASN A 30 -27.94 -4.00 -16.64
N VAL A 31 -27.28 -3.32 -15.70
CA VAL A 31 -25.93 -2.77 -15.90
C VAL A 31 -24.90 -3.88 -16.12
N VAL A 32 -24.94 -4.96 -15.33
CA VAL A 32 -24.06 -6.13 -15.54
C VAL A 32 -24.32 -6.77 -16.91
N ARG A 33 -25.59 -6.89 -17.33
CA ARG A 33 -25.97 -7.48 -18.64
C ARG A 33 -25.54 -6.62 -19.83
N ALA A 34 -25.32 -5.32 -19.63
CA ALA A 34 -24.87 -4.41 -20.68
C ALA A 34 -23.42 -4.67 -21.16
N MET A 35 -22.64 -5.49 -20.46
CA MET A 35 -21.30 -5.89 -20.90
C MET A 35 -21.33 -6.63 -22.24
N GLY A 36 -20.82 -5.99 -23.30
CA GLY A 36 -20.82 -6.51 -24.66
C GLY A 36 -19.99 -7.79 -24.88
N PRO A 37 -20.12 -8.44 -26.05
CA PRO A 37 -19.51 -9.75 -26.32
C PRO A 37 -17.97 -9.73 -26.39
N LYS A 38 -17.34 -8.56 -26.56
CA LYS A 38 -15.88 -8.42 -26.65
C LYS A 38 -15.17 -8.33 -25.28
N THR A 39 -15.90 -8.26 -24.17
CA THR A 39 -15.30 -8.21 -22.83
C THR A 39 -14.59 -9.53 -22.54
N SER A 40 -13.30 -9.47 -22.19
CA SER A 40 -12.50 -10.65 -21.86
C SER A 40 -13.10 -11.42 -20.67
N PRO A 41 -12.86 -12.73 -20.54
CA PRO A 41 -13.38 -13.51 -19.41
C PRO A 41 -13.01 -12.91 -18.05
N ARG A 42 -11.75 -12.48 -17.87
CA ARG A 42 -11.30 -11.87 -16.62
C ARG A 42 -11.96 -10.53 -16.33
N MET A 43 -12.07 -9.65 -17.33
CA MET A 43 -12.75 -8.35 -17.14
C MET A 43 -14.23 -8.55 -16.82
N ARG A 44 -14.89 -9.52 -17.46
CA ARG A 44 -16.29 -9.85 -17.18
C ARG A 44 -16.46 -10.34 -15.75
N GLU A 45 -15.58 -11.23 -15.29
CA GLU A 45 -15.57 -11.72 -13.91
C GLU A 45 -15.43 -10.56 -12.92
N VAL A 46 -14.38 -9.74 -13.06
CA VAL A 46 -14.11 -8.61 -12.15
C VAL A 46 -15.27 -7.62 -12.12
N MET A 47 -15.74 -7.14 -13.28
CA MET A 47 -16.82 -6.14 -13.34
C MET A 47 -18.16 -6.68 -12.89
N SER A 48 -18.44 -7.98 -13.11
CA SER A 48 -19.66 -8.63 -12.60
C SER A 48 -19.71 -8.72 -11.07
N LYS A 49 -18.59 -8.55 -10.39
CA LYS A 49 -18.50 -8.47 -8.93
C LYS A 49 -18.45 -7.03 -8.45
N LEU A 50 -17.63 -6.19 -9.07
CA LEU A 50 -17.47 -4.79 -8.68
C LEU A 50 -18.79 -4.00 -8.78
N ILE A 51 -19.51 -4.11 -9.90
CA ILE A 51 -20.73 -3.32 -10.16
C ILE A 51 -21.80 -3.59 -9.07
N PRO A 52 -22.14 -4.85 -8.75
CA PRO A 52 -23.04 -5.13 -7.63
C PRO A 52 -22.59 -4.52 -6.31
N HIS A 53 -21.33 -4.72 -5.89
CA HIS A 53 -20.83 -4.17 -4.63
C HIS A 53 -20.91 -2.63 -4.58
N LEU A 54 -20.57 -1.94 -5.66
CA LEU A 54 -20.70 -0.48 -5.74
C LEU A 54 -22.16 -0.02 -5.64
N HIS A 55 -23.08 -0.67 -6.35
CA HIS A 55 -24.50 -0.32 -6.29
C HIS A 55 -25.14 -0.68 -4.95
N ASP A 56 -24.70 -1.75 -4.32
CA ASP A 56 -25.16 -2.17 -3.01
C ASP A 56 -24.68 -1.19 -1.94
N PHE A 57 -23.41 -0.74 -1.98
CA PHE A 57 -22.91 0.37 -1.15
C PHE A 57 -23.76 1.63 -1.30
N ALA A 58 -24.01 2.07 -2.54
CA ALA A 58 -24.80 3.28 -2.78
C ALA A 58 -26.24 3.16 -2.25
N ARG A 59 -26.85 1.97 -2.33
CA ARG A 59 -28.18 1.71 -1.75
C ARG A 59 -28.16 1.59 -0.23
N GLU A 60 -27.11 0.99 0.33
CA GLU A 60 -26.96 0.79 1.77
C GLU A 60 -26.88 2.11 2.53
N VAL A 61 -26.15 3.08 1.98
CA VAL A 61 -25.99 4.41 2.58
C VAL A 61 -27.01 5.44 2.07
N GLU A 62 -27.93 5.03 1.19
CA GLU A 62 -28.85 5.93 0.47
C GLU A 62 -28.14 7.16 -0.14
N LEU A 63 -27.02 6.90 -0.83
CA LEU A 63 -26.08 7.91 -1.31
C LEU A 63 -26.79 9.04 -2.08
N THR A 64 -26.58 10.27 -1.63
CA THR A 64 -27.16 11.46 -2.28
C THR A 64 -26.38 11.86 -3.53
N VAL A 65 -27.00 12.68 -4.38
CA VAL A 65 -26.34 13.23 -5.57
C VAL A 65 -25.15 14.12 -5.18
N ASP A 66 -25.28 14.89 -4.11
CA ASP A 66 -24.22 15.79 -3.63
C ASP A 66 -23.03 14.98 -3.10
N GLU A 67 -23.26 13.96 -2.25
CA GLU A 67 -22.20 13.07 -1.76
C GLU A 67 -21.51 12.30 -2.90
N TRP A 68 -22.29 11.84 -3.90
CA TRP A 68 -21.71 11.22 -5.09
C TRP A 68 -20.81 12.20 -5.86
N MET A 69 -21.23 13.45 -6.02
CA MET A 69 -20.44 14.47 -6.70
C MET A 69 -19.15 14.79 -5.96
N GLU A 70 -19.17 14.86 -4.62
CA GLU A 70 -17.97 15.01 -3.80
C GLU A 70 -16.98 13.86 -4.04
N GLY A 71 -17.45 12.61 -4.11
CA GLY A 71 -16.62 11.46 -4.45
C GLY A 71 -16.00 11.56 -5.86
N VAL A 72 -16.78 12.00 -6.86
CA VAL A 72 -16.28 12.25 -8.23
C VAL A 72 -15.20 13.33 -8.23
N MET A 73 -15.43 14.44 -7.52
CA MET A 73 -14.47 15.54 -7.42
C MET A 73 -13.20 15.12 -6.70
N LEU A 74 -13.29 14.29 -5.66
CA LEU A 74 -12.13 13.73 -4.96
C LEU A 74 -11.24 12.89 -5.89
N MET A 75 -11.85 12.01 -6.70
CA MET A 75 -11.12 11.20 -7.68
C MET A 75 -10.47 12.05 -8.78
N ALA A 76 -11.18 13.08 -9.26
CA ALA A 76 -10.62 14.02 -10.24
C ALA A 76 -9.44 14.80 -9.66
N TRP A 77 -9.54 15.26 -8.41
CA TRP A 77 -8.47 15.94 -7.70
C TRP A 77 -7.23 15.06 -7.53
N ALA A 78 -7.41 13.79 -7.12
CA ALA A 78 -6.31 12.82 -7.00
C ALA A 78 -5.59 12.60 -8.34
N GLY A 79 -6.36 12.49 -9.43
CA GLY A 79 -5.82 12.40 -10.79
C GLY A 79 -4.99 13.63 -11.18
N GLN A 80 -5.45 14.84 -10.88
CA GLN A 80 -4.75 16.09 -11.20
C GLN A 80 -3.47 16.31 -10.38
N MET A 81 -3.42 15.82 -9.15
CA MET A 81 -2.21 15.89 -8.31
C MET A 81 -1.17 14.82 -8.65
N THR A 82 -1.57 13.78 -9.39
CA THR A 82 -0.67 12.69 -9.76
C THR A 82 0.30 13.11 -10.86
N ASN A 83 1.60 12.89 -10.62
CA ASN A 83 2.71 13.18 -11.54
C ASN A 83 3.88 12.21 -11.28
N ASP A 84 4.99 12.37 -11.99
CA ASP A 84 6.15 11.47 -11.91
C ASP A 84 6.81 11.35 -10.52
N LYS A 85 6.51 12.28 -9.60
CA LYS A 85 7.05 12.30 -8.23
C LYS A 85 6.03 12.00 -7.14
N ARG A 86 4.73 11.96 -7.47
CA ARG A 86 3.63 11.78 -6.52
C ARG A 86 2.47 11.07 -7.19
N ASN A 87 2.04 9.94 -6.64
CA ASN A 87 0.85 9.22 -7.09
C ASN A 87 -0.25 9.31 -6.04
N GLU A 88 -1.11 10.31 -6.17
CA GLU A 88 -2.15 10.59 -5.20
C GLU A 88 -3.36 9.66 -5.35
N VAL A 89 -3.60 9.13 -6.56
CA VAL A 89 -4.63 8.11 -6.78
C VAL A 89 -4.28 6.83 -6.03
N GLN A 90 -3.01 6.43 -6.05
CA GLN A 90 -2.52 5.30 -5.26
C GLN A 90 -2.68 5.59 -3.77
N LEU A 91 -2.23 6.75 -3.28
CA LEU A 91 -2.35 7.10 -1.86
C LEU A 91 -3.81 7.09 -1.34
N VAL A 92 -4.79 7.46 -2.18
CA VAL A 92 -6.22 7.32 -1.83
C VAL A 92 -6.60 5.84 -1.62
N CYS A 93 -6.11 4.92 -2.46
CA CYS A 93 -6.30 3.48 -2.26
C CYS A 93 -5.62 2.97 -0.98
N ASP A 94 -4.43 3.49 -0.68
CA ASP A 94 -3.62 3.07 0.48
C ASP A 94 -4.34 3.41 1.79
N VAL A 95 -4.83 4.65 1.91
CA VAL A 95 -5.50 5.11 3.14
C VAL A 95 -6.86 4.45 3.36
N VAL A 96 -7.49 3.87 2.34
CA VAL A 96 -8.70 3.04 2.52
C VAL A 96 -8.37 1.54 2.66
N GLY A 97 -7.09 1.17 2.68
CA GLY A 97 -6.60 -0.20 2.89
C GLY A 97 -6.71 -1.12 1.67
N LEU A 98 -7.03 -0.59 0.49
CA LEU A 98 -7.24 -1.42 -0.69
C LEU A 98 -5.92 -2.02 -1.21
N GLU A 99 -4.83 -1.25 -1.23
CA GLU A 99 -3.52 -1.74 -1.71
C GLU A 99 -3.01 -2.89 -0.82
N SER A 100 -3.05 -2.71 0.50
CA SER A 100 -2.64 -3.73 1.48
C SER A 100 -3.51 -4.99 1.39
N LEU A 101 -4.82 -4.87 1.16
CA LEU A 101 -5.70 -6.02 0.93
C LEU A 101 -5.39 -6.74 -0.39
N VAL A 102 -5.10 -6.01 -1.46
CA VAL A 102 -4.69 -6.60 -2.75
C VAL A 102 -3.36 -7.33 -2.63
N ASP A 103 -2.40 -6.76 -1.90
CA ASP A 103 -1.12 -7.40 -1.56
C ASP A 103 -1.36 -8.72 -0.81
N GLU A 104 -2.18 -8.71 0.24
CA GLU A 104 -2.53 -9.91 0.99
C GLU A 104 -3.16 -10.98 0.08
N ILE A 105 -4.18 -10.65 -0.72
CA ILE A 105 -4.84 -11.61 -1.62
C ILE A 105 -3.84 -12.23 -2.61
N THR A 106 -2.89 -11.43 -3.09
CA THR A 106 -1.94 -11.83 -4.12
C THR A 106 -0.86 -12.76 -3.55
N TYR A 107 -0.37 -12.47 -2.33
CA TYR A 107 0.85 -13.08 -1.80
C TYR A 107 0.66 -13.95 -0.55
N LYS A 108 -0.51 -13.93 0.11
CA LYS A 108 -0.77 -14.71 1.34
C LYS A 108 -0.51 -16.21 1.20
N LYS A 109 -0.85 -16.80 0.05
CA LYS A 109 -0.55 -18.23 -0.21
C LYS A 109 0.95 -18.54 -0.27
N ALA A 110 1.79 -17.55 -0.60
CA ALA A 110 3.24 -17.71 -0.62
C ALA A 110 3.86 -17.59 0.78
N SER A 111 3.20 -16.90 1.72
CA SER A 111 3.68 -16.69 3.09
C SER A 111 3.21 -17.74 4.11
N GLU A 112 2.17 -18.53 3.82
CA GLU A 112 1.61 -19.53 4.74
C GLU A 112 2.28 -20.92 4.71
N ALA A 113 3.30 -21.15 3.87
CA ALA A 113 3.99 -22.44 3.76
C ALA A 113 5.22 -22.56 4.69
N GLU A 114 5.55 -23.76 5.18
CA GLU A 114 6.86 -24.00 5.83
C GLU A 114 8.01 -23.67 4.86
N GLY A 115 8.98 -22.87 5.30
CA GLY A 115 9.98 -22.28 4.40
C GLY A 115 9.42 -21.13 3.55
N ALA A 116 8.46 -20.38 4.08
CA ALA A 116 7.80 -19.28 3.38
C ALA A 116 8.78 -18.25 2.82
N ALA A 117 8.43 -17.68 1.68
CA ALA A 117 9.11 -16.50 1.17
C ALA A 117 8.90 -15.33 2.13
N THR A 118 9.80 -14.34 2.08
CA THR A 118 9.61 -13.10 2.82
C THR A 118 8.27 -12.48 2.41
N GLU A 119 7.48 -12.03 3.39
CA GLU A 119 6.19 -11.42 3.10
C GLU A 119 6.35 -10.17 2.25
N SER A 120 5.48 -10.02 1.25
CA SER A 120 5.39 -8.79 0.49
C SER A 120 4.79 -7.68 1.33
N ALA A 121 4.94 -6.44 0.86
CA ALA A 121 4.20 -5.30 1.33
C ALA A 121 4.04 -4.31 0.17
N ILE A 122 3.20 -3.30 0.37
CA ILE A 122 2.95 -2.27 -0.62
C ILE A 122 4.23 -1.55 -1.06
N LEU A 123 4.25 -1.09 -2.32
CA LEU A 123 5.40 -0.37 -2.88
C LEU A 123 5.50 1.05 -2.32
N GLY A 124 4.35 1.70 -2.12
CA GLY A 124 4.27 3.13 -1.87
C GLY A 124 4.68 3.99 -3.08
N PRO A 125 4.50 5.32 -3.01
CA PRO A 125 4.60 6.19 -4.18
C PRO A 125 6.03 6.74 -4.44
N PHE A 126 7.04 6.34 -3.66
CA PHE A 126 8.37 6.99 -3.64
C PHE A 126 9.53 6.13 -4.18
N PHE A 127 9.21 4.99 -4.80
CA PHE A 127 10.21 4.20 -5.52
C PHE A 127 10.65 4.92 -6.80
N ARG A 128 11.95 4.83 -7.11
CA ARG A 128 12.55 5.37 -8.32
C ARG A 128 13.39 4.32 -9.03
N THR A 129 13.21 4.19 -10.35
CA THR A 129 13.92 3.20 -11.17
C THR A 129 15.36 3.60 -11.50
N ASP A 130 15.67 4.90 -11.47
CA ASP A 130 16.97 5.51 -11.79
C ASP A 130 17.95 5.57 -10.62
N ARG A 131 17.65 4.88 -9.50
CA ARG A 131 18.53 4.76 -8.34
C ARG A 131 19.93 4.17 -8.70
N PRO A 132 21.01 4.61 -8.02
CA PRO A 132 22.35 4.14 -8.32
C PRO A 132 22.60 2.70 -7.87
N THR A 133 23.38 1.96 -8.64
CA THR A 133 23.97 0.70 -8.17
C THR A 133 25.21 1.01 -7.34
N ARG A 134 25.30 0.42 -6.14
CA ARG A 134 26.36 0.65 -5.15
C ARG A 134 27.07 -0.66 -4.84
N ARG A 135 28.30 -0.58 -4.36
CA ARG A 135 29.04 -1.77 -3.89
C ARG A 135 28.54 -2.18 -2.51
N ASN A 136 28.55 -3.47 -2.22
CA ASN A 136 28.27 -3.96 -0.86
C ASN A 136 29.18 -3.28 0.16
N GLY A 137 28.59 -2.80 1.25
CA GLY A 137 29.24 -2.03 2.31
C GLY A 137 29.33 -0.53 2.03
N GLU A 138 28.84 -0.02 0.89
CA GLU A 138 28.71 1.43 0.69
C GLU A 138 27.48 2.00 1.39
N SER A 139 27.50 3.32 1.62
CA SER A 139 26.36 4.03 2.17
C SER A 139 25.30 4.36 1.13
N ILE A 140 24.03 4.25 1.49
CA ILE A 140 22.91 4.81 0.72
C ILE A 140 22.64 6.28 1.08
N HIS A 141 23.06 6.75 2.25
CA HIS A 141 23.00 8.18 2.59
C HIS A 141 24.20 8.92 1.96
N ILE A 142 23.92 10.01 1.25
CA ILE A 142 24.92 10.96 0.75
C ILE A 142 25.00 12.14 1.72
N THR A 143 23.83 12.60 2.18
CA THR A 143 23.67 13.56 3.27
C THR A 143 22.75 12.98 4.34
N LYS A 144 22.92 13.44 5.57
CA LYS A 144 22.15 13.01 6.73
C LYS A 144 21.31 14.18 7.24
N GLY A 145 20.08 13.90 7.63
CA GLY A 145 19.29 14.86 8.39
C GLY A 145 19.86 15.03 9.81
N GLU A 146 19.44 16.11 10.47
CA GLU A 146 19.81 16.35 11.87
C GLU A 146 19.37 15.18 12.76
N GLY A 147 20.23 14.79 13.71
CA GLY A 147 19.96 13.69 14.65
C GLY A 147 19.99 12.29 14.04
N ALA A 148 20.42 12.12 12.78
CA ALA A 148 20.50 10.82 12.14
C ALA A 148 21.43 9.85 12.91
N VAL A 149 20.98 8.62 13.02
CA VAL A 149 21.72 7.52 13.67
C VAL A 149 22.14 6.52 12.60
N ASP A 150 23.44 6.27 12.47
CA ASP A 150 23.97 5.34 11.48
C ASP A 150 23.74 3.88 11.86
N VAL A 151 23.31 3.10 10.87
CA VAL A 151 23.06 1.67 10.94
C VAL A 151 23.84 0.96 9.83
N TYR A 152 24.46 -0.17 10.17
CA TYR A 152 24.96 -1.13 9.18
C TYR A 152 23.91 -2.22 8.95
N MET A 153 23.26 -2.20 7.79
CA MET A 153 22.29 -3.23 7.40
C MET A 153 23.00 -4.28 6.53
N TYR A 154 22.77 -5.56 6.81
CA TYR A 154 23.33 -6.65 6.05
C TYR A 154 22.43 -7.88 6.06
N GLY A 155 22.66 -8.82 5.14
CA GLY A 155 21.97 -10.10 5.13
C GLY A 155 22.20 -10.86 3.84
N ARG A 156 21.40 -11.89 3.62
CA ARG A 156 21.49 -12.77 2.44
C ARG A 156 20.19 -12.78 1.66
N VAL A 157 20.29 -12.90 0.33
CA VAL A 157 19.16 -13.33 -0.49
C VAL A 157 19.27 -14.83 -0.72
N VAL A 158 18.22 -15.58 -0.36
CA VAL A 158 18.21 -17.05 -0.43
C VAL A 158 16.94 -17.56 -1.13
N ASP A 159 17.03 -18.75 -1.71
CA ASP A 159 15.86 -19.50 -2.17
C ASP A 159 15.05 -19.94 -0.94
N ASN A 160 13.75 -19.66 -0.93
CA ASN A 160 12.91 -19.91 0.24
C ASN A 160 12.73 -21.41 0.55
N ARG A 161 12.79 -22.29 -0.47
CA ARG A 161 12.57 -23.74 -0.34
C ARG A 161 13.84 -24.49 0.07
N THR A 162 14.99 -24.10 -0.48
CA THR A 162 16.26 -24.80 -0.32
C THR A 162 17.20 -24.13 0.68
N GLY A 163 17.00 -22.84 0.96
CA GLY A 163 17.90 -22.03 1.78
C GLY A 163 19.25 -21.72 1.12
N LEU A 164 19.43 -22.07 -0.16
CA LEU A 164 20.67 -21.82 -0.88
C LEU A 164 20.80 -20.33 -1.23
N PRO A 165 22.03 -19.78 -1.21
CA PRO A 165 22.26 -18.39 -1.57
C PRO A 165 21.95 -18.10 -3.03
N LEU A 166 21.32 -16.96 -3.28
CA LEU A 166 21.04 -16.46 -4.63
C LEU A 166 22.10 -15.46 -5.05
N VAL A 167 23.07 -15.94 -5.83
CA VAL A 167 24.16 -15.13 -6.38
C VAL A 167 23.64 -14.20 -7.48
N GLY A 168 24.04 -12.93 -7.43
CA GLY A 168 23.65 -11.93 -8.41
C GLY A 168 22.16 -11.56 -8.37
N ALA A 169 21.49 -11.77 -7.24
CA ALA A 169 20.20 -11.16 -6.97
C ALA A 169 20.41 -9.67 -6.69
N SER A 170 19.46 -8.81 -7.06
CA SER A 170 19.50 -7.41 -6.68
C SER A 170 18.65 -7.12 -5.46
N VAL A 171 19.15 -6.26 -4.58
CA VAL A 171 18.43 -5.71 -3.42
C VAL A 171 18.42 -4.20 -3.52
N ASP A 172 17.24 -3.65 -3.69
CA ASP A 172 16.95 -2.22 -3.79
C ASP A 172 16.42 -1.72 -2.47
N LEU A 173 17.05 -0.70 -1.91
CA LEU A 173 16.71 -0.10 -0.62
C LEU A 173 16.40 1.38 -0.79
N TRP A 174 15.35 1.86 -0.13
CA TRP A 174 15.07 3.29 0.01
C TRP A 174 14.29 3.59 1.29
N GLN A 175 14.45 4.81 1.82
CA GLN A 175 13.77 5.28 3.03
C GLN A 175 13.68 6.82 3.07
N ALA A 176 12.84 7.35 3.94
CA ALA A 176 12.80 8.77 4.26
C ALA A 176 14.00 9.21 5.11
N SER A 177 14.33 10.51 5.06
CA SER A 177 15.30 11.14 5.96
C SER A 177 14.69 11.40 7.35
N THR A 178 15.47 11.92 8.31
CA THR A 178 15.01 12.17 9.69
C THR A 178 13.89 13.20 9.80
N ASN A 179 13.67 14.00 8.75
CA ASN A 179 12.53 14.93 8.64
C ASN A 179 11.27 14.27 8.07
N GLY A 180 11.29 12.96 7.81
CA GLY A 180 10.17 12.20 7.27
C GLY A 180 9.92 12.39 5.78
N MET A 181 10.83 13.03 5.05
CA MET A 181 10.70 13.26 3.61
C MET A 181 11.68 12.39 2.81
N TYR A 182 11.20 11.85 1.69
CA TYR A 182 12.06 11.34 0.63
C TYR A 182 12.71 12.51 -0.11
N GLU A 183 13.89 12.29 -0.67
CA GLU A 183 14.64 13.30 -1.43
C GLU A 183 13.84 13.95 -2.56
N GLN A 184 12.92 13.23 -3.20
CA GLN A 184 12.09 13.72 -4.30
C GLN A 184 11.04 14.74 -3.84
N GLN A 185 10.78 14.79 -2.53
CA GLN A 185 9.90 15.74 -1.86
C GLN A 185 10.67 16.92 -1.25
N ASP A 186 11.99 16.77 -1.05
CA ASP A 186 12.81 17.67 -0.25
C ASP A 186 14.03 18.15 -1.05
N SER A 187 13.94 19.39 -1.56
CA SER A 187 15.01 20.01 -2.35
C SER A 187 16.31 20.27 -1.58
N ALA A 188 16.31 20.13 -0.24
CA ALA A 188 17.53 20.21 0.57
C ALA A 188 18.32 18.90 0.57
N GLN A 189 17.72 17.79 0.16
CA GLN A 189 18.42 16.51 0.03
C GLN A 189 19.12 16.41 -1.33
N VAL A 190 20.27 15.73 -1.33
CA VAL A 190 21.03 15.47 -2.55
C VAL A 190 20.29 14.45 -3.41
N GLU A 191 20.39 14.59 -4.74
CA GLU A 191 19.82 13.62 -5.68
C GLU A 191 20.27 12.19 -5.35
N HIS A 192 19.31 11.27 -5.30
CA HIS A 192 19.51 9.87 -4.90
C HIS A 192 20.02 9.64 -3.47
N ASN A 193 19.80 10.59 -2.55
CA ASN A 193 20.02 10.36 -1.12
C ASN A 193 19.10 9.23 -0.62
N LEU A 194 19.61 8.43 0.33
CA LEU A 194 18.89 7.36 1.04
C LEU A 194 18.26 6.32 0.10
N ARG A 195 18.89 6.08 -1.05
CA ARG A 195 18.53 4.99 -1.96
C ARG A 195 19.75 4.32 -2.60
N GLY A 196 19.62 3.02 -2.88
CA GLY A 196 20.67 2.26 -3.52
C GLY A 196 20.23 0.87 -3.96
N LYS A 197 20.82 0.40 -5.05
CA LYS A 197 20.72 -0.98 -5.53
C LYS A 197 22.02 -1.72 -5.25
N PHE A 198 21.92 -2.89 -4.64
CA PHE A 198 23.04 -3.78 -4.35
C PHE A 198 22.87 -5.08 -5.12
N VAL A 199 23.99 -5.77 -5.38
CA VAL A 199 24.00 -7.08 -6.06
C VAL A 199 24.67 -8.06 -5.13
N THR A 200 24.03 -9.19 -4.89
CA THR A 200 24.55 -10.20 -3.97
C THR A 200 25.78 -10.91 -4.50
N ASP A 201 26.71 -11.23 -3.60
CA ASP A 201 27.96 -11.93 -3.92
C ASP A 201 27.79 -13.46 -4.02
N GLU A 202 28.90 -14.22 -4.07
CA GLU A 202 28.90 -15.69 -4.12
C GLU A 202 28.22 -16.37 -2.93
N ASN A 203 28.12 -15.68 -1.79
CA ASN A 203 27.43 -16.15 -0.59
C ASN A 203 25.98 -15.65 -0.55
N GLY A 204 25.52 -14.93 -1.58
CA GLY A 204 24.20 -14.31 -1.59
C GLY A 204 24.12 -13.08 -0.69
N GLU A 205 25.25 -12.52 -0.24
CA GLU A 205 25.29 -11.46 0.77
C GLU A 205 25.13 -10.08 0.14
N TYR A 206 24.43 -9.19 0.85
CA TYR A 206 24.35 -7.76 0.60
C TYR A 206 24.59 -6.99 1.90
N ALA A 207 25.12 -5.78 1.77
CA ALA A 207 25.30 -4.90 2.92
C ALA A 207 25.35 -3.44 2.52
N CYS A 208 24.93 -2.56 3.42
CA CYS A 208 25.04 -1.12 3.24
C CYS A 208 25.01 -0.35 4.56
N TYR A 209 25.54 0.86 4.56
CA TYR A 209 25.27 1.83 5.62
C TYR A 209 24.04 2.66 5.27
N LEU A 210 23.17 2.86 6.26
CA LEU A 210 21.96 3.67 6.17
C LEU A 210 21.73 4.41 7.49
N ILE A 211 20.61 5.12 7.61
CA ILE A 211 20.22 5.75 8.87
C ILE A 211 19.03 5.01 9.48
N LYS A 212 18.93 4.92 10.80
CA LYS A 212 17.77 4.35 11.47
C LYS A 212 16.50 5.09 10.98
N PRO A 213 15.48 4.39 10.47
CA PRO A 213 14.29 5.04 9.92
C PRO A 213 13.51 5.76 11.04
N THR A 214 12.72 6.75 10.67
CA THR A 214 11.85 7.49 11.59
C THR A 214 10.40 7.43 11.13
N PRO A 215 9.40 7.44 12.04
CA PRO A 215 8.01 7.56 11.66
C PRO A 215 7.78 8.86 10.87
N TYR A 216 6.90 8.82 9.89
CA TYR A 216 6.61 10.01 9.08
C TYR A 216 5.16 10.04 8.59
N PRO A 217 4.59 11.24 8.39
CA PRO A 217 3.25 11.36 7.83
C PRO A 217 3.26 11.14 6.32
N VAL A 218 2.28 10.40 5.80
CA VAL A 218 1.96 10.47 4.37
C VAL A 218 1.53 11.91 3.99
N PRO A 219 1.63 12.29 2.70
CA PRO A 219 1.13 13.59 2.24
C PRO A 219 -0.30 13.86 2.75
N PHE A 220 -0.46 14.97 3.49
CA PHE A 220 -1.71 15.33 4.18
C PHE A 220 -2.39 16.57 3.59
N ASP A 221 -1.85 17.07 2.48
CA ASP A 221 -2.25 18.26 1.73
C ASP A 221 -3.15 17.95 0.52
N GLY A 222 -3.37 16.66 0.22
CA GLY A 222 -4.12 16.18 -0.93
C GLY A 222 -5.43 15.46 -0.57
N PRO A 223 -6.13 14.86 -1.55
CA PRO A 223 -7.38 14.13 -1.34
C PRO A 223 -7.24 12.95 -0.39
N ALA A 224 -6.10 12.25 -0.36
CA ALA A 224 -5.90 11.19 0.63
C ALA A 224 -5.82 11.76 2.05
N GLY A 225 -5.10 12.87 2.22
CA GLY A 225 -5.08 13.64 3.47
C GLY A 225 -6.47 14.11 3.87
N LYS A 226 -7.27 14.60 2.92
CA LYS A 226 -8.66 15.00 3.17
C LYS A 226 -9.53 13.82 3.64
N LEU A 227 -9.39 12.63 3.04
CA LEU A 227 -10.09 11.43 3.50
C LEU A 227 -9.69 11.05 4.92
N LEU A 228 -8.40 11.06 5.23
CA LEU A 228 -7.92 10.81 6.59
C LEU A 228 -8.52 11.80 7.59
N GLN A 229 -8.57 13.09 7.27
CA GLN A 229 -9.21 14.12 8.12
C GLN A 229 -10.70 13.85 8.32
N LEU A 230 -11.43 13.49 7.26
CA LEU A 230 -12.87 13.20 7.34
C LEU A 230 -13.16 11.95 8.17
N MET A 231 -12.25 10.98 8.19
CA MET A 231 -12.33 9.77 9.01
C MET A 231 -11.73 9.94 10.41
N ASP A 232 -11.26 11.14 10.78
CA ASP A 232 -10.55 11.41 12.05
C ASP A 232 -9.34 10.48 12.27
N ARG A 233 -8.53 10.30 11.23
CA ARG A 233 -7.33 9.44 11.22
C ARG A 233 -6.04 10.26 11.09
N HIS A 234 -4.98 9.80 11.76
CA HIS A 234 -3.65 10.37 11.61
C HIS A 234 -2.98 9.94 10.29
N PRO A 235 -2.04 10.74 9.75
CA PRO A 235 -1.30 10.40 8.54
C PRO A 235 -0.03 9.59 8.78
N TYR A 236 0.33 9.31 10.03
CA TYR A 236 1.62 8.68 10.34
C TYR A 236 1.71 7.22 9.90
N ARG A 237 2.88 6.89 9.35
CA ARG A 237 3.39 5.55 9.15
C ARG A 237 4.52 5.26 10.15
N PRO A 238 4.67 4.02 10.62
CA PRO A 238 5.81 3.62 11.45
C PRO A 238 7.12 3.77 10.67
N ALA A 239 8.24 3.87 11.37
CA ALA A 239 9.59 3.88 10.82
C ALA A 239 9.84 2.60 10.01
N HIS A 240 10.14 2.74 8.71
CA HIS A 240 10.39 1.61 7.84
C HIS A 240 11.47 1.85 6.79
N ILE A 241 12.01 0.74 6.28
CA ILE A 241 12.92 0.68 5.13
C ILE A 241 12.23 -0.15 4.06
N HIS A 242 12.10 0.40 2.85
CA HIS A 242 11.57 -0.34 1.73
C HIS A 242 12.63 -1.22 1.08
N ILE A 243 12.19 -2.39 0.58
CA ILE A 243 13.04 -3.39 -0.06
C ILE A 243 12.36 -3.88 -1.34
N ILE A 244 13.09 -3.86 -2.46
CA ILE A 244 12.76 -4.68 -3.62
C ILE A 244 13.88 -5.70 -3.82
N ALA A 245 13.53 -6.98 -3.96
CA ALA A 245 14.49 -8.03 -4.27
C ALA A 245 14.10 -8.76 -5.55
N GLN A 246 15.07 -8.94 -6.45
CA GLN A 246 14.84 -9.54 -7.76
C GLN A 246 15.95 -10.50 -8.14
N LYS A 247 15.56 -11.63 -8.74
CA LYS A 247 16.47 -12.59 -9.36
C LYS A 247 15.75 -13.27 -10.51
N GLU A 248 16.42 -13.43 -11.65
CA GLU A 248 15.86 -14.19 -12.78
C GLU A 248 15.52 -15.62 -12.33
N GLY A 249 14.30 -16.08 -12.66
CA GLY A 249 13.77 -17.37 -12.23
C GLY A 249 13.10 -17.35 -10.85
N TYR A 250 12.98 -16.19 -10.20
CA TYR A 250 12.29 -16.00 -8.93
C TYR A 250 11.21 -14.93 -9.06
N GLU A 251 10.13 -15.09 -8.29
CA GLU A 251 9.10 -14.06 -8.15
C GLU A 251 9.75 -12.79 -7.57
N PRO A 252 9.53 -11.61 -8.17
CA PRO A 252 10.02 -10.36 -7.61
C PRO A 252 9.32 -10.09 -6.27
N LEU A 253 10.10 -9.64 -5.29
CA LEU A 253 9.59 -9.24 -3.99
C LEU A 253 9.61 -7.71 -3.88
N THR A 254 8.47 -7.14 -3.53
CA THR A 254 8.38 -5.79 -2.94
C THR A 254 7.95 -5.97 -1.50
N THR A 255 8.69 -5.39 -0.56
CA THR A 255 8.38 -5.44 0.86
C THR A 255 8.91 -4.19 1.57
N GLN A 256 8.64 -4.09 2.86
CA GLN A 256 9.23 -3.09 3.73
C GLN A 256 9.34 -3.66 5.15
N ILE A 257 10.36 -3.26 5.88
CA ILE A 257 10.61 -3.71 7.26
C ILE A 257 10.45 -2.56 8.22
N TYR A 258 9.96 -2.84 9.42
CA TYR A 258 9.57 -1.83 10.41
C TYR A 258 10.40 -1.94 11.67
N ASP A 259 10.82 -0.82 12.23
CA ASP A 259 11.48 -0.84 13.53
C ASP A 259 10.48 -1.24 14.64
N SER A 260 10.81 -2.28 15.40
CA SER A 260 10.06 -2.75 16.57
C SER A 260 9.87 -1.70 17.66
N GLU A 261 10.73 -0.67 17.69
CA GLU A 261 10.63 0.45 18.63
C GLU A 261 9.83 1.64 18.06
N SER A 262 9.29 1.51 16.85
CA SER A 262 8.56 2.59 16.20
C SER A 262 7.20 2.84 16.82
N ASP A 263 6.84 4.12 16.93
CA ASP A 263 5.45 4.51 17.04
C ASP A 263 4.66 4.02 15.80
N TYR A 264 3.35 3.89 15.95
CA TYR A 264 2.38 3.58 14.89
C TYR A 264 2.42 2.17 14.26
N LEU A 265 3.08 1.19 14.89
CA LEU A 265 3.05 -0.20 14.41
C LEU A 265 1.61 -0.77 14.37
N ASP A 266 0.82 -0.50 15.41
CA ASP A 266 -0.54 -1.05 15.55
C ASP A 266 -1.62 -0.23 14.80
N ASN A 267 -1.26 0.93 14.23
CA ASN A 267 -2.22 1.84 13.59
C ASN A 267 -1.66 2.57 12.37
N ASP A 268 -0.77 1.94 11.60
CA ASP A 268 -0.23 2.47 10.34
C ASP A 268 -1.36 3.03 9.44
N SER A 269 -1.19 4.28 8.99
CA SER A 269 -2.20 4.98 8.17
C SER A 269 -2.57 4.27 6.86
N VAL A 270 -1.73 3.34 6.40
CA VAL A 270 -1.93 2.55 5.17
C VAL A 270 -2.00 1.03 5.41
N PHE A 271 -2.06 0.59 6.66
CA PHE A 271 -2.30 -0.82 7.03
C PHE A 271 -1.28 -1.82 6.45
N ALA A 272 -0.01 -1.43 6.32
CA ALA A 272 0.98 -2.26 5.65
C ALA A 272 1.88 -3.07 6.60
N VAL A 273 1.72 -2.91 7.91
CA VAL A 273 2.50 -3.62 8.93
C VAL A 273 2.08 -5.08 8.98
N LYS A 274 3.06 -5.98 8.97
CA LYS A 274 2.90 -7.42 9.22
C LYS A 274 3.92 -7.81 10.28
N ASP A 275 3.52 -8.64 11.24
CA ASP A 275 4.37 -9.02 12.38
C ASP A 275 5.73 -9.59 11.95
N SER A 276 5.76 -10.35 10.85
CA SER A 276 6.99 -10.95 10.32
C SER A 276 7.99 -9.94 9.73
N LEU A 277 7.52 -8.73 9.43
CA LEU A 277 8.30 -7.63 8.86
C LEU A 277 8.74 -6.62 9.93
N VAL A 278 8.36 -6.83 11.20
CA VAL A 278 8.85 -6.04 12.33
C VAL A 278 10.23 -6.57 12.73
N VAL A 279 11.23 -5.70 12.68
CA VAL A 279 12.64 -6.01 12.92
C VAL A 279 13.17 -5.23 14.11
N LYS A 280 14.23 -5.77 14.73
CA LYS A 280 14.94 -5.11 15.81
C LYS A 280 16.31 -4.66 15.33
N PHE A 281 16.67 -3.42 15.66
CA PHE A 281 18.03 -2.92 15.49
C PHE A 281 18.84 -3.26 16.74
N ASP A 282 20.02 -3.85 16.57
CA ASP A 282 20.89 -4.23 17.68
C ASP A 282 22.13 -3.31 17.74
N PRO A 283 22.70 -3.06 18.92
CA PRO A 283 23.92 -2.26 19.05
C PRO A 283 25.08 -2.91 18.30
N ARG A 284 25.83 -2.10 17.54
CA ARG A 284 27.03 -2.53 16.81
C ARG A 284 28.28 -1.94 17.46
N PRO A 285 28.85 -2.57 18.50
CA PRO A 285 30.07 -2.06 19.12
C PRO A 285 31.25 -2.23 18.16
N ASN A 286 32.17 -1.25 18.19
CA ASN A 286 33.45 -1.26 17.46
C ASN A 286 33.38 -1.00 15.94
N ASP A 287 32.26 -0.53 15.40
CA ASP A 287 32.22 0.03 14.05
C ASP A 287 32.31 1.56 14.11
N PRO A 288 33.36 2.18 13.52
CA PRO A 288 33.51 3.64 13.55
C PRO A 288 32.47 4.39 12.71
N GLN A 289 31.73 3.70 11.84
CA GLN A 289 30.74 4.29 10.92
C GLN A 289 29.29 4.09 11.38
N ALA A 290 29.00 3.07 12.20
CA ALA A 290 27.64 2.78 12.66
C ALA A 290 27.60 2.32 14.12
N SER A 291 26.67 2.89 14.89
CA SER A 291 26.43 2.47 16.28
C SER A 291 25.41 1.33 16.40
N TRP A 292 24.71 1.02 15.32
CA TRP A 292 23.65 0.00 15.26
C TRP A 292 23.81 -0.89 14.04
N GLU A 293 23.21 -2.07 14.09
CA GLU A 293 23.11 -2.98 12.96
C GLU A 293 21.73 -3.58 12.82
N LEU A 294 21.49 -4.10 11.61
CA LEU A 294 20.29 -4.81 11.26
C LEU A 294 20.65 -5.97 10.34
N HIS A 295 20.49 -7.20 10.84
CA HIS A 295 20.56 -8.40 10.00
C HIS A 295 19.18 -8.71 9.43
N TYR A 296 19.05 -8.76 8.10
CA TYR A 296 17.79 -9.13 7.44
C TYR A 296 18.01 -10.00 6.19
N ASP A 297 17.60 -11.27 6.28
CA ASP A 297 17.63 -12.18 5.14
C ASP A 297 16.34 -12.08 4.30
N VAL A 298 16.51 -11.98 2.99
CA VAL A 298 15.41 -12.00 2.02
C VAL A 298 15.27 -13.39 1.42
N ARG A 299 14.07 -13.97 1.52
CA ARG A 299 13.75 -15.29 0.98
C ARG A 299 12.87 -15.14 -0.25
N LEU A 300 13.40 -15.47 -1.43
CA LEU A 300 12.65 -15.39 -2.69
C LEU A 300 12.03 -16.73 -3.07
N ALA A 301 10.80 -16.69 -3.57
CA ALA A 301 10.13 -17.85 -4.14
C ALA A 301 10.54 -18.04 -5.61
N PRO A 302 10.85 -19.27 -6.07
CA PRO A 302 11.03 -19.55 -7.49
C PRO A 302 9.77 -19.18 -8.28
N SER A 303 9.96 -18.59 -9.47
CA SER A 303 8.85 -18.25 -10.35
C SER A 303 8.07 -19.49 -10.76
N ASP A 304 6.75 -19.39 -10.83
CA ASP A 304 5.94 -20.44 -11.44
C ASP A 304 5.88 -20.22 -12.98
N PRO A 305 6.54 -21.07 -13.79
CA PRO A 305 6.49 -20.92 -15.25
C PRO A 305 5.07 -21.02 -15.82
N ALA A 306 4.08 -21.53 -15.07
CA ALA A 306 2.69 -21.54 -15.46
C ALA A 306 1.97 -20.18 -15.25
N LYS A 307 2.48 -19.29 -14.39
CA LYS A 307 1.89 -17.96 -14.10
C LYS A 307 2.37 -16.84 -15.02
N SER A 308 3.48 -17.02 -15.74
CA SER A 308 4.10 -16.04 -16.66
C SER A 308 3.27 -15.69 -17.92
N ARG A 309 2.01 -16.13 -18.02
CA ARG A 309 1.14 -15.91 -19.19
C ARG A 309 -0.12 -15.15 -18.82
N LEU A 310 0.03 -13.88 -18.43
CA LEU A 310 -1.04 -12.88 -18.45
C LEU A 310 -0.50 -11.58 -19.03
#